data_AF-A0A453STP2-F1
#
_entry.id   AF-A0A453STP2-F1
#
_cell.length_a   1.000
_cell.length_b   1.000
_cell.length_c   1.000
_cell.angle_alpha   90.00
_cell.angle_beta   90.00
_cell.angle_gamma   90.00
#
_symmetry.space_group_name_H-M   'P 1'
#
loop_
_entity.id
_entity.type
_entity.pdbx_description
1 polymer ?
#
loop_
_entity_poly.entity_id
_entity_poly.type
_entity_poly.pdbx_seq_one_letter_code
_entity_poly.pdbx_strand_id
1 'polypeptide(L)' 'QLLEVEGDDLAAWPGCSKPHVFHGACLERALVESVRCPMCRHKLYMEPKLE' A
#
# COMPACT_ATOMS: atom_id res chain seq x y z
N GLN A 1 -20.32 14.38 -15.83
CA GLN A 1 -19.19 13.44 -15.72
C GLN A 1 -18.89 13.32 -14.23
N LEU A 2 -19.59 12.42 -13.55
CA LEU A 2 -19.33 12.12 -12.16
C LEU A 2 -18.16 11.12 -12.19
N LEU A 3 -16.94 11.61 -12.00
CA LEU A 3 -15.84 10.72 -11.65
C LEU A 3 -16.13 10.34 -10.20
N GLU A 4 -16.75 9.18 -10.01
CA GLU A 4 -16.85 8.53 -8.71
C GLU A 4 -15.42 8.42 -8.18
N VAL A 5 -15.11 9.23 -7.17
CA VAL A 5 -13.86 9.09 -6.44
C VAL A 5 -14.10 7.87 -5.53
N GLU A 6 -13.86 6.67 -6.05
CA GLU A 6 -13.62 5.49 -5.22
C GLU A 6 -12.37 5.79 -4.37
N GLY A 7 -12.55 6.45 -3.22
CA GLY A 7 -11.43 7.09 -2.55
C GLY A 7 -11.65 7.52 -1.10
N ASP A 8 -12.65 6.97 -0.41
CA ASP A 8 -12.75 7.15 1.06
C ASP A 8 -11.97 6.08 1.83
N ASP A 9 -11.59 4.97 1.18
CA ASP A 9 -10.79 3.93 1.81
C ASP A 9 -9.32 4.31 1.79
N LEU A 10 -8.85 4.89 2.90
CA LEU A 10 -7.44 5.15 3.13
C LEU A 10 -6.79 3.96 3.85
N ALA A 11 -5.66 3.50 3.32
CA ALA A 11 -4.91 2.39 3.88
C ALA A 11 -3.42 2.74 4.01
N ALA A 12 -2.81 2.29 5.11
CA ALA A 12 -1.39 2.51 5.37
C ALA A 12 -0.53 1.42 4.72
N TRP A 13 0.60 1.83 4.12
CA TRP A 13 1.61 0.90 3.65
C TRP A 13 2.21 0.11 4.83
N PRO A 14 2.23 -1.23 4.79
CA PRO A 14 2.67 -2.03 5.92
C PRO A 14 4.16 -1.84 6.24
N GLY A 15 4.56 -2.03 7.50
CA GLY A 15 5.98 -2.09 7.88
C GLY A 15 6.79 -0.78 7.87
N CYS A 16 6.21 0.38 7.51
CA CYS A 16 6.92 1.65 7.67
C CYS A 16 6.95 2.10 9.14
N SER A 17 8.08 2.65 9.62
CA SER A 17 8.19 3.18 10.99
C SER A 17 7.25 4.38 11.26
N LYS A 18 6.92 5.14 10.22
CA LYS A 18 5.85 6.15 10.22
C LYS A 18 4.82 5.76 9.15
N PRO A 19 3.52 5.88 9.42
CA PRO A 19 2.49 5.46 8.48
C PRO A 19 2.51 6.33 7.22
N HIS A 20 2.63 5.69 6.06
CA HIS A 20 2.39 6.33 4.77
C HIS A 20 1.04 5.83 4.24
N VAL A 21 0.11 6.75 4.01
CA VAL A 21 -1.28 6.44 3.70
C VAL A 21 -1.57 6.70 2.23
N PHE A 22 -2.34 5.81 1.61
CA PHE A 22 -2.74 5.83 0.21
C PHE A 22 -4.21 5.46 0.10
N HIS A 23 -4.84 5.67 -1.06
CA HIS A 23 -6.14 5.05 -1.34
C HIS A 23 -5.97 3.52 -1.39
N GLY A 24 -6.91 2.76 -0.84
CA GLY A 24 -6.88 1.31 -0.71
C GLY A 24 -6.64 0.62 -2.06
N ALA A 25 -7.45 0.95 -3.07
CA ALA A 25 -7.30 0.40 -4.42
C ALA A 25 -5.95 0.76 -5.09
N CYS A 26 -5.36 1.90 -4.75
CA CYS A 26 -4.01 2.25 -5.22
C CYS A 26 -2.93 1.49 -4.44
N LEU A 27 -3.12 1.29 -3.15
CA LEU A 27 -2.21 0.52 -2.30
C LEU A 27 -2.16 -0.94 -2.74
N GLU A 28 -3.30 -1.58 -2.98
CA GLU A 28 -3.36 -2.97 -3.43
C GLU A 28 -2.60 -3.18 -4.73
N ARG A 29 -2.81 -2.32 -5.72
CA ARG A 29 -2.04 -2.36 -6.98
C ARG A 29 -0.54 -2.16 -6.75
N ALA A 30 -0.17 -1.20 -5.90
CA ALA A 30 1.23 -0.92 -5.61
C ALA A 30 1.93 -2.09 -4.89
N LEU A 31 1.21 -2.86 -4.07
CA LEU A 31 1.72 -4.05 -3.38
C LEU A 31 2.00 -5.22 -4.34
N VAL A 32 1.25 -5.32 -5.45
CA VAL A 32 1.51 -6.30 -6.52
C VAL A 32 2.79 -5.95 -7.28
N GLU A 33 3.01 -4.67 -7.56
CA GLU A 33 4.13 -4.20 -8.38
C GLU A 33 5.45 -4.07 -7.60
N SER A 34 5.37 -3.82 -6.29
CA SER A 34 6.54 -3.49 -5.48
C SER A 34 6.41 -3.94 -4.04
N VAL A 35 7.47 -4.58 -3.54
CA VAL A 35 7.66 -4.83 -2.11
C VAL A 35 8.25 -3.63 -1.37
N ARG A 36 8.49 -2.49 -2.03
CA ARG A 36 9.06 -1.28 -1.43
C ARG A 36 8.02 -0.16 -1.38
N CYS A 37 7.93 0.49 -0.23
CA CYS A 37 7.09 1.68 -0.06
C CYS A 37 7.47 2.77 -1.07
N PRO A 38 6.52 3.33 -1.83
CA PRO A 38 6.79 4.40 -2.79
C PRO A 38 7.39 5.67 -2.16
N MET A 39 7.05 5.95 -0.89
CA MET A 39 7.46 7.18 -0.20
C MET A 39 8.85 7.08 0.42
N CYS A 40 9.10 6.03 1.19
CA CYS A 40 10.34 5.89 1.96
C CYS A 40 11.25 4.75 1.49
N ARG A 41 10.83 3.98 0.48
CA ARG A 41 11.55 2.83 -0.09
C ARG A 41 11.84 1.70 0.90
N HIS A 42 11.19 1.72 2.07
CA HIS A 42 11.25 0.64 3.04
C HIS A 42 10.70 -0.64 2.43
N LYS A 43 11.44 -1.73 2.57
CA LYS A 43 11.05 -3.03 2.03
C LYS A 43 10.11 -3.71 2.99
N LEU A 44 8.98 -4.20 2.49
CA LEU A 44 8.10 -5.11 3.21
C LEU A 44 8.86 -6.40 3.49
N TYR A 45 9.03 -6.72 4.76
CA TYR A 45 9.38 -8.07 5.18
C TYR A 45 8.07 -8.85 5.23
N MET A 46 7.68 -9.46 4.11
CA MET A 46 6.67 -10.51 4.15
C MET A 46 7.41 -11.78 4.56
N GLU A 47 7.15 -12.28 5.78
CA GLU A 47 7.52 -13.65 6.09
C GLU A 47 6.71 -14.56 5.16
N PRO A 48 7.34 -15.45 4.38
CA PRO A 48 6.58 -16.44 3.64
C PRO A 48 5.80 -17.26 4.65
N LYS A 49 4.47 -17.38 4.47
CA LYS A 49 3.71 -18.43 5.14
C LYS A 49 4.31 -19.76 4.67
N LEU A 50 5.08 -20.40 5.54
CA LEU A 50 5.39 -21.81 5.36
C LEU A 50 4.05 -22.54 5.50
N GLU A 51 3.55 -23.08 4.38
CA GLU A 51 2.51 -24.11 4.35
C GLU A 51 3.14 -25.50 4.48
#